data_AF-A0A7S2BDD7-F1
#
_entry.id   AF-A0A7S2BDD7-F1
#
_cell.length_a   1.000
_cell.length_b   1.000
_cell.length_c   1.000
_cell.angle_alpha   90.00
_cell.angle_beta   90.00
_cell.angle_gamma   90.00
#
_symmetry.space_group_name_H-M   'P 1'
#
loop_
_entity.id
_entity.type
_entity.pdbx_description
1 polymer ?
#
loop_
_entity_poly.entity_id
_entity_poly.type
_entity_poly.pdbx_seq_one_letter_code
_entity_poly.pdbx_strand_id
1 'polypeptide(L)'
;EDINNILNTGDVPNLYDAEHIEDIMSACKSDCLEKSLQPTKLNIFAQYTARIKSKLHVCLCMSPMGDAFRSRLLKFPSIVNCCTIDWFKEWPAEALNSVATTALTASDLKLAEMLQPTVDMVVSIHQDVSKASKKFKENLGRYFYA
;
A
#
# COMPACT_ATOMS: atom_id res chain seq x y z
N GLU A 1 6.94 14.39 -1.23
CA GLU A 1 6.83 15.45 -0.21
C GLU A 1 5.37 15.69 0.13
N ASP A 2 4.52 15.82 -0.88
CA ASP A 2 3.07 16.02 -0.71
C ASP A 2 2.40 14.91 0.09
N ILE A 3 2.74 13.64 -0.16
CA ILE A 3 2.25 12.50 0.65
C ILE A 3 2.60 12.69 2.14
N ASN A 4 3.81 13.20 2.44
CA ASN A 4 4.20 13.46 3.83
C ASN A 4 3.36 14.59 4.45
N ASN A 5 2.98 15.60 3.67
CA ASN A 5 2.09 16.66 4.15
C ASN A 5 0.68 16.12 4.38
N ILE A 6 0.13 15.34 3.45
CA ILE A 6 -1.17 14.67 3.60
C ILE A 6 -1.20 13.80 4.87
N LEU A 7 -0.16 13.00 5.12
CA LEU A 7 -0.09 12.11 6.28
C LEU A 7 0.02 12.87 7.61
N ASN A 8 0.73 14.00 7.66
CA ASN A 8 0.90 14.78 8.90
C ASN A 8 -0.27 15.73 9.16
N THR A 9 -0.58 16.59 8.19
CA THR A 9 -1.51 17.71 8.37
C THR A 9 -2.86 17.44 7.76
N GLY A 10 -2.98 16.48 6.84
CA GLY A 10 -4.20 16.28 6.03
C GLY A 10 -4.39 17.36 4.96
N ASP A 11 -3.33 18.10 4.66
CA ASP A 11 -3.35 19.23 3.71
C ASP A 11 -2.00 19.35 3.00
N VAL A 12 -2.00 19.92 1.80
CA VAL A 12 -0.77 20.18 1.02
C VAL A 12 -0.67 21.69 0.73
N PRO A 13 0.44 22.35 1.10
CA PRO A 13 0.61 23.76 0.82
C PRO A 13 0.49 24.08 -0.67
N ASN A 14 -0.19 25.17 -1.00
CA ASN A 14 -0.42 25.64 -2.39
C ASN A 14 -1.13 24.63 -3.29
N LEU A 15 -1.91 23.70 -2.72
CA LEU A 15 -2.71 22.75 -3.50
C LEU A 15 -3.95 23.39 -4.11
N TYR A 16 -4.53 24.39 -3.44
CA TYR A 16 -5.81 25.01 -3.83
C TYR A 16 -5.61 26.43 -4.35
N ASP A 17 -6.19 26.69 -5.51
CA ASP A 17 -6.38 28.05 -6.03
C ASP A 17 -7.59 28.74 -5.39
N ALA A 18 -7.75 30.05 -5.65
CA ALA A 18 -8.81 30.86 -5.05
C ALA A 18 -10.22 30.30 -5.28
N GLU A 19 -10.51 29.80 -6.49
CA GLU A 19 -11.80 29.20 -6.85
C GLU A 19 -12.07 27.94 -6.02
N HIS A 20 -11.08 27.05 -5.91
CA HIS A 20 -11.19 25.83 -5.11
C HIS A 20 -11.41 26.11 -3.61
N ILE A 21 -10.81 27.18 -3.08
CA ILE A 21 -11.05 27.61 -1.70
C ILE A 21 -12.50 28.07 -1.51
N GLU A 22 -13.09 28.78 -2.46
CA GLU A 22 -14.50 29.19 -2.39
C GLU A 22 -15.45 27.99 -2.41
N ASP A 23 -15.17 26.99 -3.24
CA ASP A 23 -15.93 25.74 -3.28
C ASP A 23 -15.86 24.97 -1.96
N ILE A 24 -14.67 24.83 -1.38
CA ILE A 24 -14.47 24.20 -0.06
C ILE A 24 -15.24 24.96 1.02
N MET A 25 -15.17 26.29 0.99
CA MET A 25 -15.85 27.16 1.93
C MET A 25 -17.38 27.00 1.84
N SER A 26 -17.93 26.88 0.64
CA SER A 26 -19.36 26.63 0.41
C SER A 26 -19.77 25.25 0.93
N ALA A 27 -19.00 24.21 0.59
CA ALA A 27 -19.33 22.82 0.89
C ALA A 27 -19.20 22.44 2.37
N CYS A 28 -18.27 23.04 3.11
CA CYS A 28 -18.01 22.72 4.52
C CYS A 28 -18.64 23.70 5.51
N LYS A 29 -19.32 24.74 5.04
CA LYS A 29 -20.01 25.70 5.92
C LYS A 29 -21.11 25.04 6.76
N SER A 30 -21.86 24.11 6.17
CA SER A 30 -22.88 23.33 6.87
C SER A 30 -22.31 22.53 8.03
N ASP A 31 -21.13 21.93 7.86
CA ASP A 31 -20.47 21.12 8.90
C ASP A 31 -20.08 21.96 10.13
N CYS A 32 -19.68 23.22 9.92
CA CYS A 32 -19.44 24.15 11.02
C CYS A 32 -20.72 24.46 11.79
N LEU A 33 -21.82 24.73 11.07
CA LEU A 33 -23.11 25.06 11.67
C LEU A 33 -23.69 23.87 12.46
N GLU A 34 -23.59 22.65 11.91
CA GLU A 34 -24.02 21.43 12.58
C GLU A 34 -23.27 21.23 13.92
N LYS A 35 -21.98 21.58 13.96
CA LYS A 35 -21.15 21.52 15.16
C LYS A 35 -21.24 22.76 16.05
N SER A 36 -22.16 23.69 15.78
CA SER A 36 -22.34 24.95 16.51
C SER A 36 -21.07 25.82 16.56
N LEU A 37 -20.20 25.70 15.55
CA LEU A 37 -19.00 26.51 15.41
C LEU A 37 -19.29 27.75 14.55
N GLN A 38 -18.65 28.88 14.88
CA GLN A 38 -18.74 30.06 14.03
C GLN A 38 -18.12 29.78 12.64
N PRO A 39 -18.81 30.11 11.53
CA PRO A 39 -18.35 29.81 10.17
C PRO A 39 -17.29 30.82 9.70
N THR A 40 -16.17 30.90 10.42
CA THR A 40 -14.98 31.64 9.98
C THR A 40 -14.20 30.80 8.96
N LYS A 41 -13.40 31.45 8.09
CA LYS A 41 -12.57 30.74 7.10
C LYS A 41 -11.70 29.65 7.74
N LEU A 42 -11.09 29.95 8.89
CA LEU A 42 -10.27 29.01 9.64
C LEU A 42 -11.08 27.80 10.15
N ASN A 43 -12.26 28.03 10.71
CA ASN A 43 -13.08 26.94 11.26
C ASN A 43 -13.62 26.03 10.15
N ILE A 44 -14.03 26.60 9.01
CA ILE A 44 -14.54 25.83 7.87
C ILE A 44 -13.42 24.98 7.27
N PHE A 45 -12.24 25.56 7.07
CA PHE A 45 -11.09 24.81 6.57
C PHE A 45 -10.65 23.72 7.55
N ALA A 46 -10.71 23.97 8.86
CA ALA A 46 -10.45 22.94 9.87
C ALA A 46 -11.45 21.77 9.80
N GLN A 47 -12.73 22.03 9.52
CA GLN A 47 -13.71 20.95 9.29
C GLN A 47 -13.43 20.18 8.00
N TYR A 48 -13.02 20.87 6.94
CA TYR A 48 -12.60 20.24 5.71
C TYR A 48 -11.39 19.31 5.92
N THR A 49 -10.34 19.77 6.59
CA THR A 49 -9.18 18.93 6.93
C THR A 49 -9.56 17.76 7.83
N ALA A 50 -10.47 17.95 8.79
CA ALA A 50 -10.96 16.86 9.63
C ALA A 50 -11.72 15.80 8.80
N ARG A 51 -12.52 16.23 7.82
CA ARG A 51 -13.21 15.34 6.87
C ARG A 51 -12.20 14.57 6.02
N ILE A 52 -11.15 15.23 5.51
CA ILE A 52 -10.07 14.55 4.76
C ILE A 52 -9.45 13.45 5.62
N LYS A 53 -9.03 13.78 6.85
CA LYS A 53 -8.41 12.79 7.76
C LYS A 53 -9.31 11.61 8.08
N SER A 54 -10.64 11.81 8.10
CA SER A 54 -11.60 10.75 8.36
C SER A 54 -11.92 9.87 7.14
N LYS A 55 -11.71 10.35 5.92
CA LYS A 55 -12.21 9.70 4.70
C LYS A 55 -11.11 9.27 3.74
N LEU A 56 -9.95 9.92 3.79
CA LEU A 56 -8.83 9.60 2.92
C LEU A 56 -7.93 8.55 3.59
N HIS A 57 -7.81 7.40 2.93
CA HIS A 57 -6.88 6.35 3.33
C HIS A 57 -5.83 6.17 2.23
N VAL A 58 -4.56 6.37 2.57
CA VAL A 58 -3.43 6.23 1.64
C VAL A 58 -2.76 4.89 1.87
N CYS A 59 -2.66 4.07 0.82
CA CYS A 59 -1.92 2.81 0.84
C CYS A 59 -0.68 2.96 -0.06
N LEU A 60 0.51 2.68 0.51
CA LEU A 60 1.78 2.78 -0.20
C LEU A 60 2.41 1.39 -0.29
N CYS A 61 2.64 0.93 -1.52
CA CYS A 61 3.38 -0.30 -1.78
C CYS A 61 4.83 0.04 -2.14
N MET A 62 5.77 -0.39 -1.29
CA MET A 62 7.20 -0.18 -1.52
C MET A 62 7.94 -1.49 -1.42
N SER A 63 8.88 -1.72 -2.33
CA SER A 63 9.83 -2.82 -2.19
C SER A 63 10.84 -2.48 -1.09
N PRO A 64 11.06 -3.36 -0.10
CA PRO A 64 12.07 -3.14 0.93
C PRO A 64 13.50 -3.36 0.43
N MET A 65 13.66 -3.74 -0.84
CA MET A 65 14.95 -4.07 -1.44
C MET A 65 15.75 -2.80 -1.76
N GLY A 66 16.97 -2.74 -1.24
CA GLY A 66 17.94 -1.68 -1.53
C GLY A 66 17.80 -0.44 -0.63
N ASP A 67 18.73 0.50 -0.80
CA ASP A 67 18.85 1.68 0.07
C ASP A 67 17.73 2.71 -0.15
N ALA A 68 17.08 2.69 -1.31
CA ALA A 68 16.05 3.67 -1.67
C ALA A 68 14.86 3.66 -0.68
N PHE A 69 14.45 2.48 -0.21
CA PHE A 69 13.38 2.36 0.79
C PHE A 69 13.80 3.01 2.11
N ARG A 70 14.99 2.67 2.62
CA ARG A 70 15.56 3.25 3.83
C ARG A 70 15.72 4.77 3.72
N SER A 71 16.27 5.26 2.61
CA SER A 71 16.43 6.69 2.35
C SER A 71 15.08 7.43 2.34
N ARG A 72 14.02 6.81 1.79
CA ARG A 72 12.66 7.38 1.81
C ARG A 72 12.07 7.44 3.21
N LEU A 73 12.22 6.40 4.02
CA LEU A 73 11.73 6.40 5.40
C LEU A 73 12.45 7.46 6.25
N LEU A 74 13.77 7.62 6.06
CA LEU A 74 14.54 8.66 6.75
C LEU A 74 14.15 10.07 6.29
N LYS A 75 13.88 10.26 4.99
CA LYS A 75 13.48 11.56 4.44
C LYS A 75 12.04 11.94 4.84
N PHE A 76 11.16 10.95 5.02
CA PHE A 76 9.73 11.16 5.27
C PHE A 76 9.25 10.32 6.47
N PRO A 77 9.50 10.80 7.71
CA PRO A 77 9.17 10.04 8.92
C PRO A 77 7.66 9.79 9.12
N SER A 78 6.79 10.57 8.47
CA SER A 78 5.33 10.34 8.52
C SER A 78 4.89 8.98 7.99
N ILE A 79 5.66 8.37 7.08
CA ILE A 79 5.37 7.02 6.58
C ILE A 79 5.45 6.00 7.73
N VAL A 80 6.34 6.22 8.70
CA VAL A 80 6.48 5.33 9.87
C VAL A 80 5.56 5.75 11.01
N ASN A 81 5.39 7.07 11.22
CA ASN A 81 4.64 7.59 12.35
C ASN A 81 3.12 7.61 12.14
N CYS A 82 2.66 7.73 10.89
CA CYS A 82 1.25 7.94 10.55
C CYS A 82 0.64 6.78 9.74
N CYS A 83 1.44 5.80 9.31
CA CYS A 83 0.94 4.61 8.62
C CYS A 83 1.23 3.34 9.42
N THR A 84 0.43 2.31 9.18
CA THR A 84 0.73 0.94 9.63
C THR A 84 1.59 0.25 8.59
N ILE A 85 2.71 -0.33 9.03
CA ILE A 85 3.61 -1.08 8.15
C ILE A 85 3.17 -2.55 8.15
N ASP A 86 2.80 -3.03 6.97
CA ASP A 86 2.54 -4.45 6.72
C ASP A 86 3.68 -5.06 5.89
N TRP A 87 4.24 -6.16 6.37
CA TRP A 87 5.43 -6.79 5.79
C TRP A 87 5.05 -8.02 4.98
N PHE A 88 5.18 -7.90 3.66
CA PHE A 88 5.02 -9.02 2.74
C PHE A 88 6.32 -9.83 2.69
N LYS A 89 6.27 -11.03 3.27
CA LYS A 89 7.38 -11.99 3.22
C LYS A 89 7.26 -12.86 1.97
N GLU A 90 8.33 -13.60 1.67
CA GLU A 90 8.29 -14.72 0.72
C GLU A 90 7.10 -15.63 1.08
N TRP A 91 6.37 -16.08 0.06
CA TRP A 91 5.17 -16.88 0.27
C TRP A 91 5.52 -18.21 0.94
N PRO A 92 4.86 -18.56 2.05
CA PRO A 92 5.08 -19.85 2.69
C PRO A 92 4.52 -20.98 1.81
N ALA A 93 4.97 -22.21 2.07
CA ALA A 93 4.58 -23.38 1.27
C ALA A 93 3.05 -23.56 1.22
N GLU A 94 2.37 -23.26 2.33
CA GLU A 94 0.92 -23.33 2.48
C GLU A 94 0.22 -22.30 1.57
N ALA A 95 0.76 -21.08 1.45
CA ALA A 95 0.20 -20.06 0.56
C ALA A 95 0.39 -20.44 -0.91
N LEU A 96 1.57 -20.96 -1.26
CA LEU A 96 1.85 -21.47 -2.60
C LEU A 96 0.92 -22.63 -2.96
N ASN A 97 0.70 -23.55 -2.02
CA ASN A 97 -0.21 -24.68 -2.20
C ASN A 97 -1.66 -24.20 -2.42
N SER A 98 -2.14 -23.26 -1.60
CA SER A 98 -3.49 -22.70 -1.72
C SER A 98 -3.71 -22.01 -3.07
N VAL A 99 -2.74 -21.22 -3.53
CA VAL A 99 -2.86 -20.51 -4.82
C VAL A 99 -2.69 -21.43 -6.00
N ALA A 100 -1.76 -22.39 -5.95
CA ALA A 100 -1.64 -23.42 -6.98
C ALA A 100 -2.92 -24.26 -7.08
N THR A 101 -3.51 -24.66 -5.95
CA THR A 101 -4.77 -25.39 -5.91
C THR A 101 -5.90 -24.58 -6.55
N THR A 102 -6.03 -23.31 -6.16
CA THR A 102 -7.07 -22.42 -6.70
C THR A 102 -6.89 -22.20 -8.21
N ALA A 103 -5.66 -21.92 -8.65
CA ALA A 103 -5.36 -21.70 -10.07
C ALA A 103 -5.59 -22.95 -10.93
N LEU A 104 -5.18 -24.12 -10.45
CA LEU A 104 -5.36 -25.39 -11.17
C LEU A 104 -6.82 -25.87 -11.16
N THR A 105 -7.57 -25.61 -10.09
CA THR A 105 -9.01 -25.92 -10.03
C THR A 105 -9.82 -25.01 -10.94
N ALA A 106 -9.40 -23.74 -11.10
CA ALA A 106 -10.02 -22.81 -12.04
C ALA A 106 -9.67 -23.10 -13.52
N SER A 107 -8.72 -24.00 -13.77
CA SER A 107 -8.32 -24.39 -15.11
C SER A 107 -9.16 -25.56 -15.65
N ASP A 108 -9.43 -25.58 -16.95
CA ASP A 108 -10.16 -26.66 -17.62
C ASP A 108 -9.36 -27.97 -17.78
N LEU A 109 -8.28 -28.15 -17.01
CA LEU A 109 -7.34 -29.27 -17.14
C LEU A 109 -7.90 -30.61 -16.63
N LYS A 110 -9.10 -30.64 -16.02
CA LYS A 110 -9.78 -31.86 -15.52
C LYS A 110 -8.85 -32.79 -14.75
N LEU A 111 -8.05 -32.23 -13.83
CA LEU A 111 -6.98 -32.94 -13.15
C LEU A 111 -7.47 -34.02 -12.19
N ALA A 112 -8.69 -33.92 -11.65
CA ALA A 112 -9.28 -34.90 -10.73
C ALA A 112 -8.28 -35.39 -9.67
N GLU A 113 -7.92 -36.68 -9.67
CA GLU A 113 -6.97 -37.30 -8.72
C GLU A 113 -5.53 -36.78 -8.86
N MET A 114 -5.17 -36.21 -10.02
CA MET A 114 -3.84 -35.64 -10.29
C MET A 114 -3.69 -34.20 -9.78
N LEU A 115 -4.74 -33.60 -9.21
CA LEU A 115 -4.69 -32.22 -8.74
C LEU A 115 -3.61 -32.04 -7.66
N GLN A 116 -3.65 -32.85 -6.59
CA GLN A 116 -2.72 -32.68 -5.46
C GLN A 116 -1.25 -32.94 -5.86
N PRO A 117 -0.90 -34.03 -6.58
CA PRO A 117 0.47 -34.23 -7.06
C PRO A 117 0.98 -33.10 -7.96
N THR A 118 0.09 -32.51 -8.78
CA THR A 118 0.43 -31.38 -9.65
C THR A 118 0.68 -30.11 -8.83
N VAL A 119 -0.16 -29.84 -7.83
CA VAL A 119 0.04 -28.74 -6.88
C VAL A 119 1.39 -28.88 -6.17
N ASP A 120 1.69 -30.06 -5.63
CA ASP A 120 2.94 -30.31 -4.91
C ASP A 120 4.16 -30.11 -5.81
N MET A 121 4.08 -30.54 -7.08
CA MET A 121 5.12 -30.30 -8.09
C MET A 121 5.32 -28.79 -8.33
N VAL A 122 4.24 -28.02 -8.52
CA VAL A 122 4.32 -26.57 -8.74
C VAL A 122 4.96 -25.86 -7.55
N VAL A 123 4.57 -26.23 -6.32
CA VAL A 123 5.16 -25.69 -5.09
C VAL A 123 6.66 -26.02 -5.01
N SER A 124 7.05 -27.27 -5.30
CA SER A 124 8.46 -27.67 -5.29
C SER A 124 9.29 -26.87 -6.31
N ILE A 125 8.79 -26.74 -7.55
CA ILE A 125 9.46 -25.97 -8.60
C ILE A 125 9.67 -24.52 -8.15
N HIS A 126 8.65 -23.87 -7.60
CA HIS A 126 8.75 -22.48 -7.14
C HIS A 126 9.80 -22.32 -6.01
N GLN A 127 9.81 -23.24 -5.05
CA GLN A 127 10.80 -23.26 -3.98
C GLN A 127 12.23 -23.48 -4.49
N ASP A 128 12.41 -24.35 -5.48
CA ASP A 128 13.72 -24.66 -6.04
C ASP A 128 14.27 -23.49 -6.87
N VAL A 129 13.42 -22.81 -7.65
CA VAL A 129 13.79 -21.57 -8.34
C VAL A 129 14.18 -20.50 -7.32
N SER A 130 13.44 -20.36 -6.22
CA SER A 130 13.78 -19.41 -5.14
C SER A 130 15.15 -19.71 -4.51
N LYS A 131 15.47 -20.99 -4.25
CA LYS A 131 16.81 -21.40 -3.76
C LYS A 131 17.90 -21.15 -4.80
N ALA A 132 17.64 -21.46 -6.07
CA ALA A 132 18.59 -21.25 -7.17
C ALA A 132 18.89 -19.76 -7.36
N SER A 133 17.90 -18.89 -7.19
CA SER A 133 18.04 -17.44 -7.27
C SER A 133 18.98 -16.88 -6.20
N LYS A 134 18.91 -17.43 -4.98
CA LYS A 134 19.84 -17.08 -3.88
C LYS A 134 21.27 -17.49 -4.24
N LYS A 135 21.47 -18.72 -4.74
CA LYS A 135 22.78 -19.20 -5.23
C LYS A 135 23.32 -18.39 -6.40
N PHE A 136 22.46 -17.98 -7.33
CA PHE A 136 22.83 -17.16 -8.48
C PHE A 136 23.39 -15.81 -8.04
N LYS A 137 22.76 -15.17 -7.04
CA LYS A 137 23.26 -13.94 -6.43
C LYS A 137 24.61 -14.14 -5.76
N GLU A 138 24.78 -15.21 -4.99
CA GLU A 138 26.05 -15.52 -4.31
C GLU A 138 27.20 -15.73 -5.30
N ASN A 139 26.94 -16.44 -6.39
CA ASN A 139 27.98 -16.82 -7.35
C ASN A 139 28.33 -15.69 -8.35
N LEU A 140 27.33 -14.93 -8.80
CA LEU A 140 27.49 -13.95 -9.90
C LEU A 140 27.23 -12.50 -9.48
N GLY A 141 26.84 -12.25 -8.23
CA GLY A 141 26.54 -10.91 -7.72
C GLY A 141 25.27 -10.26 -8.31
N ARG A 142 24.50 -11.00 -9.11
CA ARG A 142 23.32 -10.49 -9.83
C ARG A 142 22.04 -10.96 -9.15
N TYR A 143 21.07 -10.05 -9.04
CA TYR A 143 19.74 -10.38 -8.50
C TYR A 143 18.85 -11.01 -9.57
N PHE A 144 18.16 -12.09 -9.19
CA PHE A 144 17.01 -12.64 -9.89
C PHE A 144 15.87 -12.76 -8.88
N TYR A 145 14.69 -12.26 -9.24
CA TYR A 145 13.50 -12.27 -8.38
C TYR A 145 12.56 -13.34 -8.93
N ALA A 146 12.39 -14.40 -8.16
CA ALA A 146 11.53 -15.55 -8.47
C ALA A 146 10.12 -15.36 -7.89
#